data_AF-A0A7K4GR76-F1
#
_entry.id   AF-A0A7K4GR76-F1
#
_cell.length_a   1.000
_cell.length_b   1.000
_cell.length_c   1.000
_cell.angle_alpha   90.00
_cell.angle_beta   90.00
_cell.angle_gamma   90.00
#
_symmetry.space_group_name_H-M   'P 1'
#
loop_
_entity.id
_entity.type
_entity.pdbx_description
1 polymer ?
#
loop_
_entity_poly.entity_id
_entity_poly.type
_entity_poly.pdbx_seq_one_letter_code
_entity_poly.pdbx_strand_id
1 'polypeptide(L)'
;MNSFRSKEKAEKNFETIKDAVKGLYEILDLSLIEDKFYYEAGKDNITAIYQNLIELLLNEPGLRQLLKKIRCAEVDLNIVLNEYLASM
;
A
#
# COMPACT_ATOMS: atom_id res chain seq x y z
N MET A 1 -6.67 -12.19 -20.87
CA MET A 1 -7.57 -11.66 -19.81
C MET A 1 -8.27 -10.43 -20.38
N ASN A 2 -9.61 -10.37 -20.37
CA ASN A 2 -10.35 -9.24 -20.99
C ASN A 2 -9.96 -7.91 -20.31
N SER A 3 -9.48 -6.91 -21.06
CA SER A 3 -8.85 -5.71 -20.48
C SER A 3 -9.81 -4.88 -19.61
N PHE A 4 -11.10 -4.91 -19.92
CA PHE A 4 -12.16 -4.27 -19.14
C PHE A 4 -12.20 -4.76 -17.69
N ARG A 5 -12.18 -6.08 -17.48
CA ARG A 5 -12.16 -6.69 -16.13
C ARG A 5 -10.88 -6.36 -15.35
N SER A 6 -9.76 -6.13 -16.04
CA SER A 6 -8.51 -5.75 -15.38
C SER A 6 -8.53 -4.31 -14.87
N LYS A 7 -9.20 -3.41 -15.58
CA LYS A 7 -9.37 -2.01 -15.17
C LYS A 7 -10.28 -1.89 -13.95
N GLU A 8 -11.45 -2.52 -13.99
CA GLU A 8 -12.38 -2.53 -12.85
C GLU A 8 -11.75 -3.12 -11.59
N LYS A 9 -10.96 -4.19 -11.74
CA LYS A 9 -10.24 -4.79 -10.61
C LYS A 9 -9.18 -3.84 -10.05
N ALA A 10 -8.47 -3.09 -10.89
CA ALA A 10 -7.50 -2.10 -10.45
C ALA A 10 -8.16 -0.96 -9.68
N GLU A 11 -9.28 -0.43 -10.18
CA GLU A 11 -10.06 0.62 -9.51
C GLU A 11 -10.59 0.13 -8.15
N LYS A 12 -11.18 -1.08 -8.10
CA LYS A 12 -11.64 -1.66 -6.84
C LYS A 12 -10.51 -1.87 -5.83
N ASN A 13 -9.35 -2.34 -6.28
CA ASN A 13 -8.18 -2.50 -5.41
C ASN A 13 -7.72 -1.14 -4.86
N PHE A 14 -7.72 -0.10 -5.68
CA PHE A 14 -7.37 1.25 -5.25
C PHE A 14 -8.33 1.78 -4.18
N GLU A 15 -9.64 1.63 -4.37
CA GLU A 15 -10.63 2.00 -3.36
C GLU A 15 -10.43 1.23 -2.05
N THR A 16 -10.16 -0.07 -2.14
CA THR A 16 -9.88 -0.91 -0.96
C THR A 16 -8.65 -0.43 -0.20
N ILE A 17 -7.59 -0.02 -0.90
CA ILE A 17 -6.39 0.54 -0.28
C ILE A 17 -6.71 1.86 0.43
N LYS A 18 -7.47 2.74 -0.22
CA LYS A 18 -7.87 4.04 0.34
C LYS A 18 -8.66 3.84 1.64
N ASP A 19 -9.62 2.91 1.64
CA ASP A 19 -10.42 2.59 2.81
C ASP A 19 -9.58 1.97 3.93
N ALA A 20 -8.61 1.10 3.60
CA ALA A 20 -7.69 0.53 4.57
C ALA A 20 -6.81 1.59 5.24
N VAL A 21 -6.25 2.53 4.48
CA VAL A 21 -5.46 3.66 5.00
C VAL A 21 -6.30 4.53 5.93
N LYS A 22 -7.55 4.82 5.55
CA LYS A 22 -8.49 5.57 6.40
C LYS A 22 -8.80 4.83 7.70
N GLY A 23 -9.06 3.52 7.62
CA GLY A 23 -9.28 2.68 8.79
C GLY A 23 -8.09 2.65 9.75
N LEU A 24 -6.86 2.61 9.24
CA LEU A 24 -5.65 2.70 10.07
C LEU A 24 -5.58 4.04 10.82
N TYR A 25 -5.90 5.14 10.13
CA TYR A 25 -5.94 6.46 10.75
C TYR A 25 -7.02 6.53 11.85
N GLU A 26 -8.23 6.04 11.57
CA GLU A 26 -9.34 6.02 12.54
C GLU A 26 -9.02 5.15 13.76
N ILE A 27 -8.38 3.99 13.58
CA ILE A 27 -7.93 3.14 14.69
C ILE A 27 -6.91 3.88 15.56
N LEU A 28 -5.95 4.55 14.94
CA LEU A 28 -4.94 5.35 15.64
C LEU A 28 -5.58 6.55 16.39
N ASP A 29 -6.63 7.14 15.83
CA ASP A 29 -7.37 8.26 16.42
C ASP A 29 -8.27 7.84 17.60
N LEU A 30 -8.80 6.61 17.55
CA LEU A 30 -9.56 6.03 18.64
C LEU A 30 -8.69 5.60 19.82
N SER A 31 -7.42 5.27 19.57
CA SER A 31 -6.51 4.92 20.65
C SER A 31 -6.23 6.16 21.51
N LEU A 32 -6.70 6.13 22.76
CA LEU A 32 -6.42 7.11 23.82
C LEU A 32 -4.94 7.02 24.23
N ILE A 33 -4.04 7.33 23.30
CA ILE A 33 -2.60 7.27 23.55
C ILE A 33 -2.24 8.53 24.34
N GLU A 34 -1.91 8.35 25.63
CA GLU A 34 -1.38 9.41 26.49
C GLU A 34 -0.06 9.98 25.95
N ASP A 35 0.65 9.20 25.13
CA ASP A 35 1.89 9.58 24.48
C ASP A 35 1.67 10.19 23.07
N LYS A 36 1.67 11.52 23.06
CA LYS A 36 1.55 12.34 21.85
C LYS A 36 2.60 12.00 20.77
N PHE A 37 3.78 11.48 21.14
CA PHE A 37 4.84 11.17 20.18
C PHE A 37 4.45 10.00 19.28
N TYR A 38 4.02 8.87 19.85
CA TYR A 38 3.66 7.69 19.06
C TYR A 38 2.44 7.92 18.19
N TYR A 39 1.48 8.73 18.67
CA TYR A 39 0.32 9.13 17.89
C TYR A 39 0.71 9.95 16.64
N GLU A 40 1.52 11.01 16.81
CA GLU A 40 1.95 11.82 15.66
C GLU A 40 2.87 11.04 14.72
N ALA A 41 3.81 10.25 15.26
CA ALA A 41 4.65 9.37 14.44
C ALA A 41 3.84 8.33 13.65
N GLY A 42 2.77 7.80 14.25
CA GLY A 42 1.84 6.90 13.57
C GLY A 42 1.12 7.58 12.41
N LYS A 43 0.60 8.81 12.63
CA LYS A 43 -0.06 9.59 11.59
C LYS A 43 0.87 9.97 10.44
N ASP A 44 2.09 10.39 10.76
CA ASP A 44 3.11 10.72 9.78
C ASP A 44 3.45 9.49 8.91
N ASN A 45 3.61 8.32 9.54
CA ASN A 45 3.88 7.08 8.82
C ASN A 45 2.72 6.66 7.90
N ILE A 46 1.46 6.73 8.36
CA ILE A 46 0.28 6.41 7.54
C ILE A 46 0.20 7.37 6.34
N THR A 47 0.44 8.66 6.57
CA THR A 47 0.44 9.68 5.53
C THR A 47 1.54 9.43 4.50
N ALA A 48 2.76 9.12 4.96
CA ALA A 48 3.89 8.81 4.10
C ALA A 48 3.65 7.55 3.26
N ILE A 49 3.03 6.51 3.82
CA ILE A 49 2.65 5.30 3.08
C ILE A 49 1.71 5.65 1.93
N TYR A 50 0.65 6.43 2.20
CA TYR A 50 -0.32 6.79 1.18
C TYR A 50 0.30 7.66 0.09
N GLN A 51 1.08 8.67 0.46
CA GLN A 51 1.77 9.55 -0.51
C GLN A 51 2.74 8.77 -1.39
N ASN A 52 3.63 7.97 -0.79
CA ASN A 52 4.62 7.17 -1.52
C ASN A 52 3.94 6.16 -2.46
N LEU A 53 2.80 5.59 -2.07
CA LEU A 53 2.04 4.71 -2.93
C LEU A 53 1.50 5.46 -4.16
N ILE A 54 0.90 6.64 -3.98
CA ILE A 54 0.40 7.46 -5.09
C ILE A 54 1.53 7.85 -6.03
N GLU A 55 2.65 8.33 -5.49
CA GLU A 55 3.83 8.68 -6.28
C GLU A 55 4.37 7.49 -7.08
N LEU A 56 4.44 6.30 -6.46
CA LEU A 56 4.86 5.08 -7.14
C LEU A 56 3.89 4.71 -8.27
N LEU A 57 2.58 4.82 -8.05
CA LEU A 57 1.57 4.50 -9.07
C LEU A 57 1.59 5.49 -10.25
N LEU A 58 1.92 6.76 -10.01
CA LEU A 58 2.07 7.78 -11.05
C LEU A 58 3.40 7.69 -11.80
N ASN A 59 4.43 7.07 -11.20
CA ASN A 59 5.73 6.83 -11.84
C ASN A 59 5.72 5.54 -12.67
N GLU A 60 5.09 5.58 -13.85
CA GLU A 60 4.93 4.40 -14.72
C GLU A 60 6.25 3.66 -15.02
N PRO A 61 7.36 4.32 -15.43
CA PRO A 61 8.62 3.62 -15.70
C PRO A 61 9.20 2.94 -14.45
N GLY A 62 9.21 3.64 -13.31
CA GLY A 62 9.70 3.12 -12.04
C GLY A 62 8.86 1.93 -11.55
N LEU A 63 7.53 2.04 -11.64
CA LEU A 63 6.60 0.98 -11.29
C LEU A 63 6.83 -0.27 -12.15
N ARG A 64 6.99 -0.11 -13.47
CA ARG A 64 7.28 -1.23 -14.37
C ARG A 64 8.58 -1.94 -13.99
N GLN A 65 9.62 -1.21 -13.58
CA GLN A 65 10.87 -1.82 -13.13
C GLN A 65 10.70 -2.55 -11.78
N LEU A 66 10.00 -1.94 -10.82
CA LEU A 66 9.73 -2.57 -9.53
C LEU A 66 8.92 -3.86 -9.68
N LEU A 67 7.88 -3.86 -10.53
CA LEU A 67 7.09 -5.06 -10.81
C LEU A 67 7.93 -6.21 -11.38
N LYS A 68 8.96 -5.91 -12.18
CA LYS A 68 9.93 -6.93 -12.64
C LYS A 68 10.71 -7.50 -11.47
N LYS A 69 11.27 -6.64 -10.60
CA LYS A 69 12.00 -7.07 -9.40
C LYS A 69 11.14 -7.97 -8.50
N ILE A 70 9.90 -7.56 -8.24
CA ILE A 70 8.93 -8.33 -7.45
C ILE A 70 8.68 -9.72 -8.06
N ARG A 71 8.43 -9.79 -9.38
CA ARG A 71 8.23 -11.07 -10.09
C ARG A 71 9.48 -11.96 -10.08
N CYS A 72 10.66 -11.35 -10.03
CA CYS A 72 11.93 -12.04 -9.89
C CYS A 72 12.31 -12.30 -8.42
N ALA A 73 11.40 -12.00 -7.47
CA ALA A 73 11.62 -12.11 -6.02
C ALA A 73 12.90 -11.37 -5.52
N GLU A 74 13.33 -10.34 -6.22
CA GLU A 74 14.49 -9.50 -5.86
C GLU A 74 14.16 -8.46 -4.78
N VAL A 75 12.93 -8.46 -4.26
CA VAL A 75 12.47 -7.58 -3.19
C VAL A 75 12.23 -8.43 -1.95
N ASP A 76 13.04 -8.20 -0.92
CA ASP A 76 12.84 -8.81 0.39
C ASP A 76 11.80 -8.02 1.19
N LEU A 77 10.59 -8.56 1.27
CA LEU A 77 9.57 -8.05 2.16
C LEU A 77 9.68 -8.85 3.47
N ASN A 78 10.21 -8.22 4.51
CA ASN A 78 10.31 -8.77 5.88
C ASN A 78 8.94 -9.01 6.56
N ILE A 79 7.86 -9.07 5.80
CA ILE A 79 6.48 -9.26 6.21
C ILE A 79 5.85 -10.35 5.35
N VAL A 80 4.85 -11.07 5.89
CA VAL A 80 4.15 -12.19 5.23
C VAL A 80 3.27 -11.68 4.07
N LEU A 81 3.91 -11.15 3.03
CA LEU A 81 3.34 -10.83 1.72
C LEU A 81 3.93 -11.73 0.63
N ASN A 82 5.02 -12.45 0.93
CA ASN A 82 5.69 -13.37 0.01
C ASN A 82 4.75 -14.47 -0.50
N GLU A 83 3.78 -14.91 0.31
CA GLU A 83 2.79 -15.93 -0.09
C GLU A 83 1.82 -15.41 -1.17
N TYR A 84 1.46 -14.12 -1.14
CA TYR A 84 0.57 -13.53 -2.15
C TYR A 84 1.29 -13.35 -3.49
N LEU A 85 2.57 -12.97 -3.45
CA LEU A 85 3.40 -12.78 -4.64
C LEU A 85 3.74 -14.10 -5.34
N ALA A 86 3.93 -15.19 -4.59
CA ALA A 86 4.14 -16.53 -5.15
C ALA A 86 2.89 -17.11 -5.86
N SER A 87 1.71 -16.51 -5.63
CA SER A 87 0.43 -16.94 -6.22
C SER A 87 0.01 -16.17 -7.47
N MET A 88 0.75 -15.12 -7.85
CA MET A 88 0.52 -14.30 -9.06
C MET A 88 1.29 -14.80 -10.28
#